data_AF-A0A6B3F1F4-F1
#
_entry.id   AF-A0A6B3F1F4-F1
#
_cell.length_a   1.000
_cell.length_b   1.000
_cell.length_c   1.000
_cell.angle_alpha   90.00
_cell.angle_beta   90.00
_cell.angle_gamma   90.00
#
_symmetry.space_group_name_H-M   'P 1'
#
loop_
_entity.id
_entity.type
_entity.pdbx_description
1 polymer ?
#
loop_
_entity_poly.entity_id
_entity_poly.type
_entity_poly.pdbx_seq_one_letter_code
_entity_poly.pdbx_strand_id
1 'polypeptide(L)'
;HFDRNYELEEALRRKGDGDRLATVQESTDLADIHYVRQGDPKGLGHAVLCAAPHVGHEAFAVLLGDDLIDPRDPLLARMIEVQAREGGSVVAL
;
A
#
# COMPACT_ATOMS: atom_id res chain seq x y z
N HIS A 1 3.79 -15.52 -7.92
CA HIS A 1 2.75 -16.06 -8.81
C HIS A 1 1.41 -15.84 -8.14
N PHE A 2 0.81 -14.68 -8.36
CA PHE A 2 -0.62 -14.46 -8.62
C PHE A 2 -0.81 -12.95 -8.72
N ASP A 3 -0.62 -12.49 -9.95
CA ASP A 3 -0.88 -11.17 -10.48
C ASP A 3 -2.38 -11.03 -10.73
N ARG A 4 -2.92 -9.83 -10.50
CA ARG A 4 -4.32 -9.43 -10.72
C ARG A 4 -5.33 -9.98 -9.71
N ASN A 5 -6.08 -9.06 -9.09
CA ASN A 5 -7.25 -9.38 -8.30
C ASN A 5 -8.42 -9.72 -9.24
N TYR A 6 -8.36 -10.93 -9.81
CA TYR A 6 -9.30 -11.42 -10.81
C TYR A 6 -10.76 -11.32 -10.34
N GLU A 7 -11.04 -11.58 -9.06
CA GLU A 7 -12.38 -11.43 -8.48
C GLU A 7 -12.87 -9.98 -8.51
N LEU A 8 -12.00 -9.01 -8.22
CA LEU A 8 -12.33 -7.58 -8.27
C LEU A 8 -12.54 -7.12 -9.72
N GLU A 9 -11.66 -7.52 -10.64
CA GLU A 9 -11.80 -7.20 -12.07
C GLU A 9 -13.10 -7.77 -12.66
N GLU A 10 -13.44 -9.02 -12.33
CA GLU A 10 -14.67 -9.64 -12.82
C GLU A 10 -15.92 -9.01 -12.20
N ALA A 11 -15.88 -8.61 -10.94
CA ALA A 11 -16.95 -7.86 -10.30
C ALA A 11 -17.17 -6.48 -10.96
N LEU A 12 -16.09 -5.75 -11.29
CA LEU A 12 -16.17 -4.46 -11.97
C LEU A 12 -16.65 -4.62 -13.42
N ARG A 13 -16.15 -5.62 -14.14
CA ARG A 13 -16.60 -5.98 -15.49
C ARG A 13 -18.09 -6.33 -15.52
N ARG A 14 -18.58 -7.13 -14.56
CA ARG A 14 -20.00 -7.47 -14.41
C ARG A 14 -20.87 -6.25 -14.09
N LYS A 15 -20.35 -5.27 -13.36
CA LYS A 15 -21.04 -4.01 -13.08
C LYS A 15 -21.02 -3.02 -14.26
N GLY A 16 -20.22 -3.28 -15.30
CA GLY A 16 -20.03 -2.36 -16.42
C GLY A 16 -19.24 -1.09 -16.05
N ASP A 17 -18.51 -1.10 -14.93
CA ASP A 17 -17.74 0.04 -14.42
C ASP A 17 -16.34 0.05 -15.06
N GLY A 18 -16.31 0.37 -16.35
CA GLY A 18 -15.12 0.28 -17.21
C GLY A 18 -13.99 1.22 -16.80
N ASP A 19 -14.32 2.41 -16.29
CA ASP A 19 -13.32 3.39 -15.85
C ASP A 19 -12.55 2.87 -14.63
N ARG A 20 -13.26 2.32 -13.63
CA ARG A 20 -12.59 1.69 -12.47
C ARG A 20 -11.80 0.44 -12.85
N LEU A 21 -12.30 -0.35 -13.79
CA LEU A 21 -11.57 -1.52 -14.28
C LEU A 21 -10.23 -1.09 -14.90
N ALA A 22 -10.22 -0.03 -15.71
CA ALA A 22 -9.01 0.51 -16.31
C ALA A 22 -8.02 1.00 -15.23
N THR A 23 -8.47 1.71 -14.20
CA THR A 23 -7.60 2.16 -13.09
C THR A 23 -6.99 1.00 -12.30
N VAL A 24 -7.76 -0.06 -12.03
CA VAL A 24 -7.26 -1.26 -11.34
C VAL A 24 -6.20 -1.97 -12.18
N GLN A 25 -6.41 -2.06 -13.49
CA GLN A 25 -5.46 -2.65 -14.43
C GLN A 25 -4.18 -1.81 -14.54
N GLU A 26 -4.30 -0.49 -14.69
CA GLU A 26 -3.16 0.43 -14.72
C GLU A 26 -2.33 0.38 -13.44
N SER A 27 -2.98 0.30 -12.27
CA SER A 27 -2.28 0.17 -10.97
C SER A 27 -1.50 -1.15 -10.88
N THR A 28 -2.00 -2.23 -11.49
CA THR A 28 -1.34 -3.54 -11.51
C THR A 28 -0.11 -3.54 -12.43
N ASP A 29 -0.09 -2.72 -13.48
CA ASP A 29 1.04 -2.62 -14.40
C ASP A 29 2.16 -1.68 -13.86
N LEU A 30 1.83 -0.78 -12.91
CA LEU A 30 2.77 0.17 -12.32
C LEU A 30 3.60 -0.42 -11.17
N ALA A 31 3.06 -1.40 -10.43
CA ALA A 31 3.73 -1.99 -9.27
C ALA A 31 3.21 -3.40 -8.97
N ASP A 32 4.07 -4.23 -8.40
CA ASP A 32 3.67 -5.52 -7.82
C ASP A 32 2.84 -5.26 -6.55
N ILE A 33 1.52 -5.43 -6.65
CA ILE A 33 0.61 -5.24 -5.51
C ILE A 33 0.42 -6.58 -4.79
N HIS A 34 0.84 -6.62 -3.53
CA HIS A 34 0.59 -7.73 -2.63
C HIS A 34 -0.53 -7.39 -1.64
N TYR A 35 -1.53 -8.25 -1.54
CA TYR A 35 -2.62 -8.10 -0.59
C TYR A 35 -2.52 -9.14 0.53
N VAL A 36 -2.57 -8.68 1.77
CA VAL A 36 -2.69 -9.54 2.95
C VAL A 36 -3.98 -9.19 3.69
N ARG A 37 -4.74 -10.20 4.09
CA ARG A 37 -5.95 -10.00 4.92
C ARG A 37 -5.58 -10.03 6.39
N GLN A 38 -5.93 -8.97 7.11
CA GLN A 38 -6.01 -9.01 8.56
C GLN A 38 -7.28 -9.78 8.95
N GLY A 39 -7.11 -11.02 9.45
CA GLY A 39 -8.24 -11.91 9.76
C GLY A 39 -9.22 -11.35 10.79
N ASP A 40 -8.69 -10.74 11.87
CA ASP A 40 -9.46 -10.01 12.88
C ASP A 40 -8.87 -8.61 13.08
N PRO A 41 -9.69 -7.57 13.33
CA PRO A 41 -9.22 -6.19 13.50
C PRO A 41 -8.49 -5.99 14.84
N LYS A 42 -7.23 -6.42 14.90
CA LYS A 42 -6.34 -6.35 16.07
C LYS A 42 -5.48 -5.07 16.11
N GLY A 43 -5.85 -4.07 15.31
CA GLY A 43 -5.16 -2.77 15.22
C GLY A 43 -4.01 -2.72 14.21
N LEU A 44 -3.45 -1.52 14.05
CA LEU A 44 -2.44 -1.19 13.03
C LEU A 44 -1.15 -2.01 13.18
N GLY A 45 -0.63 -2.16 14.40
CA GLY A 45 0.60 -2.93 14.62
C GLY A 45 0.47 -4.38 14.15
N HIS A 46 -0.69 -5.00 14.35
CA HIS A 46 -0.96 -6.32 13.81
C HIS A 46 -1.07 -6.32 12.28
N ALA A 47 -1.70 -5.29 11.69
CA ALA A 47 -1.78 -5.16 10.23
C ALA A 47 -0.38 -5.03 9.59
N VAL A 48 0.51 -4.23 10.19
CA VAL A 48 1.92 -4.10 9.76
C VAL A 48 2.64 -5.45 9.90
N LEU A 49 2.46 -6.16 11.02
CA LEU A 49 3.08 -7.48 11.21
C LEU A 49 2.61 -8.51 10.19
N CYS A 50 1.35 -8.47 9.76
CA CYS A 50 0.84 -9.35 8.70
C CYS A 50 1.60 -9.16 7.37
N ALA A 51 2.17 -7.99 7.11
CA ALA A 51 2.96 -7.71 5.91
C ALA A 51 4.45 -8.12 6.03
N ALA A 52 4.93 -8.52 7.22
CA ALA A 52 6.34 -8.83 7.47
C ALA A 52 6.96 -9.86 6.49
N PRO A 53 6.28 -10.94 6.07
CA PRO A 53 6.83 -11.88 5.10
C PRO A 53 7.08 -11.27 3.71
N HIS A 54 6.38 -10.19 3.36
CA HIS A 54 6.52 -9.51 2.07
C HIS A 54 7.63 -8.45 2.09
N VAL A 55 7.82 -7.79 3.24
CA VAL A 55 8.85 -6.76 3.42
C VAL A 55 10.22 -7.36 3.74
N GLY A 56 10.26 -8.45 4.51
CA GLY A 56 11.51 -9.06 4.94
C GLY A 56 12.26 -8.20 5.95
N HIS A 57 13.55 -7.96 5.69
CA HIS A 57 14.45 -7.20 6.57
C HIS A 57 14.83 -5.81 6.00
N GLU A 58 14.08 -5.34 5.02
CA GLU A 58 14.30 -4.04 4.37
C GLU A 58 13.49 -2.92 5.06
N ALA A 59 13.93 -1.67 4.87
CA ALA A 59 13.16 -0.50 5.29
C ALA A 59 11.88 -0.37 4.44
N PHE A 60 10.78 0.05 5.06
CA PHE A 60 9.48 0.18 4.41
C PHE A 60 8.70 1.38 4.92
N ALA A 61 7.75 1.85 4.12
CA ALA A 61 6.82 2.91 4.50
C ALA A 61 5.45 2.33 4.87
N VAL A 62 4.78 2.94 5.84
CA VAL A 62 3.38 2.67 6.19
C VAL A 62 2.58 3.93 5.87
N LEU A 63 1.60 3.81 4.97
CA LEU A 63 0.70 4.90 4.59
C LEU A 63 -0.70 4.57 5.09
N LEU A 64 -1.28 5.46 5.90
CA LEU A 64 -2.62 5.30 6.43
C LEU A 64 -3.61 6.00 5.50
N GLY A 65 -4.66 5.29 5.07
CA GLY A 65 -5.62 5.80 4.08
C GLY A 65 -6.52 6.93 4.60
N ASP A 66 -6.54 7.14 5.92
CA ASP A 66 -7.25 8.23 6.59
C ASP A 66 -6.41 9.50 6.76
N ASP A 67 -5.09 9.44 6.53
CA ASP A 67 -4.22 10.61 6.53
C ASP A 67 -4.20 11.28 5.14
N LEU A 68 -4.79 12.47 5.05
CA LEU A 68 -4.79 13.28 3.84
C LEU A 68 -3.54 14.15 3.78
N ILE A 69 -2.56 13.71 2.99
CA ILE A 69 -1.34 14.46 2.69
C ILE A 69 -1.56 15.28 1.42
N ASP A 70 -1.23 16.57 1.46
CA ASP A 70 -1.29 17.43 0.27
C ASP A 70 -0.28 16.92 -0.78
N PRO A 71 -0.67 16.73 -2.05
CA PRO A 71 0.25 16.25 -3.09
C PRO A 71 1.49 17.13 -3.30
N ARG A 72 1.45 18.40 -2.87
CA ARG A 72 2.56 19.35 -2.94
C ARG A 72 3.55 19.17 -1.79
N ASP A 73 3.20 18.42 -0.75
CA ASP A 73 4.05 18.14 0.39
C ASP A 73 4.95 16.93 0.08
N PRO A 74 6.28 17.09 0.00
CA PRO A 74 7.22 15.98 -0.19
C PRO A 74 7.41 15.15 1.10
N LEU A 75 6.39 14.99 1.93
CA LEU A 75 6.47 14.39 3.27
C LEU A 75 7.16 13.03 3.24
N LEU A 76 6.70 12.10 2.40
CA LEU A 76 7.29 10.76 2.32
C LEU A 76 8.75 10.82 1.85
N ALA A 77 9.06 11.65 0.85
CA ALA A 77 10.44 11.83 0.38
C ALA A 77 11.33 12.36 1.52
N ARG A 78 10.82 13.31 2.31
CA ARG A 78 11.52 13.84 3.46
C ARG A 78 11.73 12.81 4.57
N MET A 79 10.72 11.97 4.84
CA MET A 79 10.85 10.89 5.81
C MET A 79 11.91 9.87 5.38
N ILE A 80 11.97 9.54 4.08
CA ILE A 80 13.01 8.67 3.50
C ILE A 80 14.40 9.29 3.68
N GLU A 81 14.57 10.58 3.39
CA GLU A 81 15.85 11.28 3.61
C GLU A 81 16.30 11.23 5.08
N VAL A 82 15.36 11.44 6.02
CA VAL A 82 15.64 11.40 7.46
C VAL A 82 16.03 9.98 7.89
N GLN A 83 15.30 8.96 7.43
CA GLN A 83 15.62 7.56 7.74
C GLN A 83 16.99 7.16 7.19
N ALA A 84 17.33 7.58 5.98
CA ALA A 84 18.63 7.30 5.37
C ALA A 84 19.79 7.96 6.13
N ARG A 85 19.56 9.15 6.71
CA ARG A 85 20.59 9.89 7.45
C ARG A 85 20.76 9.44 8.89
N GLU A 86 19.66 9.22 9.60
CA GLU A 86 19.65 8.96 11.05
C GLU A 86 19.49 7.47 11.38
N GLY A 87 19.00 6.65 10.44
CA GLY A 87 18.53 5.29 10.69
C GLY A 87 17.24 5.26 11.52
N GLY A 88 16.92 4.07 12.05
CA GLY A 88 15.76 3.89 12.93
C GLY A 88 14.41 4.11 12.25
N SER A 89 13.38 4.39 13.06
CA SER A 89 12.01 4.64 12.61
C SER A 89 11.71 6.14 12.57
N VAL A 90 11.09 6.59 11.49
CA VAL A 90 10.63 7.97 11.32
C VAL A 90 9.10 7.99 11.41
N VAL A 91 8.55 8.87 12.24
CA VAL A 91 7.11 9.04 12.44
C VAL A 91 6.76 10.49 12.08
N ALA A 92 5.84 10.67 11.13
CA ALA A 92 5.23 11.97 10.86
C ALA A 92 4.10 12.23 11.87
N LEU A 93 3.97 13.47 12.31
CA LEU A 93 2.97 13.94 13.28
C LEU A 93 2.23 15.15 12.72
#